data_AF-A0A942QZY4-F1
#
_entry.id   AF-A0A942QZY4-F1
#
_cell.length_a   1.000
_cell.length_b   1.000
_cell.length_c   1.000
_cell.angle_alpha   90.00
_cell.angle_beta   90.00
_cell.angle_gamma   90.00
#
_symmetry.space_group_name_H-M   'P 1'
#
loop_
_entity.id
_entity.type
_entity.pdbx_description
1 polymer ?
#
loop_
_entity_poly.entity_id
_entity_poly.type
_entity_poly.pdbx_seq_one_letter_code
_entity_poly.pdbx_strand_id
1 'polypeptide(L)'
;MRASTGSARTGGPVGTAPMVGIRPETVTVRREPIEAAKAPDRPYHHLNALPRELWRWAVVCSSGDAARRLPGLPHWHDALLAGSLPDPSRDLGDPEATQALRPLLAELDLLALTRQSQPLTRQVLQSLLWHLDSLIDRPMEEPRMAAIARMQTRFRESWDVQRQGWDEVQALLQSLGDLAHLRWDDLAGQLSRREWQEARRIGE
;
A
#
# COMPACT_ATOMS: atom_id res chain seq x y z
N MET A 1 15.09 -97.50 6.35
CA MET A 1 16.30 -98.05 5.71
C MET A 1 17.30 -96.91 5.56
N ARG A 2 18.53 -97.06 6.09
CA ARG A 2 19.68 -96.14 5.93
C ARG A 2 20.03 -96.03 4.42
N ALA A 3 20.72 -95.03 3.85
CA ALA A 3 21.78 -94.14 4.35
C ALA A 3 21.98 -92.90 3.42
N SER A 4 22.68 -91.88 3.97
CA SER A 4 23.71 -90.96 3.41
C SER A 4 23.74 -90.62 1.91
N THR A 5 23.99 -89.37 1.48
CA THR A 5 25.24 -88.60 1.65
C THR A 5 25.02 -87.07 1.56
N GLY A 6 25.92 -86.28 2.15
CA GLY A 6 25.83 -84.80 2.22
C GLY A 6 26.78 -84.04 1.27
N SER A 7 26.63 -82.71 1.21
CA SER A 7 27.71 -81.74 0.96
C SER A 7 27.24 -80.31 1.29
N ALA A 8 28.17 -79.49 1.79
CA ALA A 8 27.96 -78.22 2.48
C ALA A 8 27.71 -77.00 1.56
N ARG A 9 27.08 -75.95 2.11
CA ARG A 9 27.52 -74.57 1.86
C ARG A 9 27.13 -73.63 3.01
N THR A 10 28.11 -72.83 3.39
CA THR A 10 28.22 -71.88 4.50
C THR A 10 27.41 -70.60 4.30
N GLY A 11 26.82 -70.08 5.38
CA GLY A 11 26.33 -68.71 5.52
C GLY A 11 26.43 -68.31 6.99
N GLY A 12 27.31 -67.36 7.31
CA GLY A 12 27.73 -67.02 8.68
C GLY A 12 26.67 -66.29 9.53
N PRO A 13 26.82 -66.31 10.87
CA PRO A 13 25.91 -65.64 11.80
C PRO A 13 26.54 -64.36 12.40
N VAL A 14 25.73 -63.61 13.16
CA VAL A 14 26.05 -62.76 14.36
C VAL A 14 24.83 -61.83 14.56
N GLY A 15 24.25 -61.60 15.74
CA GLY A 15 24.64 -61.89 17.11
C GLY A 15 24.47 -60.63 17.99
N THR A 16 23.31 -60.55 18.67
CA THR A 16 23.06 -60.14 20.09
C THR A 16 23.46 -58.76 20.68
N ALA A 17 22.52 -58.21 21.49
CA ALA A 17 22.67 -57.50 22.79
C ALA A 17 22.40 -55.95 22.84
N PRO A 18 22.22 -55.31 24.03
CA PRO A 18 20.89 -54.97 24.61
C PRO A 18 20.69 -53.50 25.02
N MET A 19 19.51 -53.20 25.63
CA MET A 19 18.97 -51.93 26.17
C MET A 19 19.97 -50.99 26.89
N VAL A 20 19.90 -49.70 26.56
CA VAL A 20 20.43 -48.56 27.34
C VAL A 20 19.26 -47.65 27.74
N GLY A 21 19.17 -47.33 29.03
CA GLY A 21 18.16 -46.45 29.61
C GLY A 21 18.35 -44.99 29.22
N ILE A 22 17.27 -44.35 28.76
CA ILE A 22 17.25 -42.92 28.40
C ILE A 22 16.84 -42.12 29.63
N ARG A 23 17.75 -41.28 30.15
CA ARG A 23 17.42 -40.26 31.16
C ARG A 23 16.80 -39.06 30.45
N PRO A 24 15.73 -38.43 30.96
CA PRO A 24 15.20 -37.21 30.35
C PRO A 24 16.15 -36.05 30.65
N GLU A 25 16.82 -35.53 29.63
CA GLU A 25 17.59 -34.29 29.71
C GLU A 25 16.62 -33.11 29.86
N THR A 26 16.64 -32.46 31.01
CA THR A 26 15.98 -31.16 31.22
C THR A 26 16.65 -30.11 30.34
N VAL A 27 16.02 -29.81 29.20
CA VAL A 27 16.38 -28.66 28.36
C VAL A 27 16.11 -27.38 29.15
N THR A 28 17.19 -26.82 29.71
CA THR A 28 17.12 -25.53 30.39
C THR A 28 17.17 -24.45 29.32
N VAL A 29 16.01 -23.93 28.92
CA VAL A 29 15.94 -22.76 28.03
C VAL A 29 16.55 -21.57 28.77
N ARG A 30 17.78 -21.22 28.42
CA ARG A 30 18.37 -19.93 28.83
C ARG A 30 17.50 -18.83 28.21
N ARG A 31 16.59 -18.26 28.99
CA ARG A 31 16.03 -16.95 28.69
C ARG A 31 17.10 -15.93 29.03
N GLU A 32 17.98 -15.66 28.07
CA GLU A 32 18.79 -14.46 28.15
C GLU A 32 17.83 -13.25 28.31
N PRO A 33 18.14 -12.30 29.21
CA PRO A 33 17.32 -11.11 29.35
C PRO A 33 17.29 -10.42 27.98
N ILE A 34 16.10 -10.03 27.53
CA ILE A 34 15.90 -9.28 26.29
C ILE A 34 16.63 -7.95 26.50
N GLU A 35 17.90 -7.94 26.13
CA GLU A 35 18.76 -6.78 26.05
C GLU A 35 18.00 -5.74 25.23
N ALA A 36 18.02 -4.48 25.67
CA ALA A 36 17.15 -3.38 25.23
C ALA A 36 17.18 -3.12 23.71
N ALA A 37 16.56 -4.02 22.96
CA ALA A 37 16.46 -4.00 21.51
C ALA A 37 15.47 -2.89 21.12
N LYS A 38 15.86 -2.10 20.11
CA LYS A 38 15.06 -1.06 19.45
C LYS A 38 13.56 -1.36 19.56
N ALA A 39 12.79 -0.39 20.06
CA ALA A 39 11.34 -0.50 20.23
C ALA A 39 10.74 -1.32 19.06
N PRO A 40 10.10 -2.47 19.36
CA PRO A 40 9.97 -3.59 18.41
C PRO A 40 9.22 -3.24 17.12
N ASP A 41 8.46 -2.14 17.11
CA ASP A 41 7.64 -1.71 15.99
C ASP A 41 8.22 -0.53 15.21
N ARG A 42 9.49 -0.14 15.40
CA ARG A 42 10.11 0.92 14.57
C ARG A 42 10.46 0.39 13.17
N PRO A 43 10.15 1.13 12.08
CA PRO A 43 9.56 2.48 12.04
C PRO A 43 8.01 2.50 12.02
N TYR A 44 7.35 1.36 11.94
CA TYR A 44 5.90 1.21 11.73
C TYR A 44 4.97 1.77 12.83
N HIS A 45 5.47 2.02 14.05
CA HIS A 45 4.69 2.72 15.09
C HIS A 45 4.13 4.10 14.66
N HIS A 46 4.72 4.74 13.65
CA HIS A 46 4.21 6.00 13.08
C HIS A 46 2.88 5.85 12.33
N LEU A 47 2.49 4.63 11.93
CA LEU A 47 1.20 4.37 11.29
C LEU A 47 0.01 4.74 12.19
N ASN A 48 0.18 4.70 13.52
CA ASN A 48 -0.86 5.07 14.48
C ASN A 48 -1.33 6.54 14.34
N ALA A 49 -0.52 7.41 13.73
CA ALA A 49 -0.87 8.80 13.46
C ALA A 49 -1.56 9.01 12.11
N LEU A 50 -1.78 7.95 11.32
CA LEU A 50 -2.40 8.01 10.00
C LEU A 50 -3.79 7.36 9.99
N PRO A 51 -4.71 7.86 9.15
CA PRO A 51 -5.90 7.11 8.77
C PRO A 51 -5.54 5.68 8.32
N ARG A 52 -6.32 4.70 8.77
CA ARG A 52 -6.03 3.28 8.58
C ARG A 52 -5.97 2.88 7.09
N GLU A 53 -6.73 3.58 6.26
CA GLU A 53 -6.77 3.40 4.81
C GLU A 53 -5.45 3.76 4.12
N LEU A 54 -4.56 4.52 4.77
CA LEU A 54 -3.24 4.86 4.26
C LEU A 54 -2.17 3.84 4.65
N TRP A 55 -2.44 2.94 5.61
CA TRP A 55 -1.41 2.06 6.17
C TRP A 55 -0.79 1.15 5.12
N ARG A 56 -1.63 0.49 4.31
CA ARG A 56 -1.15 -0.39 3.24
C ARG A 56 -0.21 0.37 2.31
N TRP A 57 -0.64 1.52 1.81
CA TRP A 57 0.13 2.35 0.87
C TRP A 57 1.44 2.84 1.48
N ALA A 58 1.42 3.25 2.75
CA ALA A 58 2.61 3.71 3.47
C ALA A 58 3.68 2.61 3.61
N VAL A 59 3.22 1.36 3.83
CA VAL A 59 4.07 0.19 4.04
C VAL A 59 4.60 -0.38 2.72
N VAL A 60 3.75 -0.52 1.71
CA VAL A 60 4.16 -1.18 0.44
C VAL A 60 5.00 -0.28 -0.45
N CYS A 61 4.88 1.05 -0.32
CA CYS A 61 5.65 1.99 -1.12
C CYS A 61 7.15 1.72 -1.00
N SER A 62 7.75 1.35 -2.12
CA SER A 62 9.15 0.95 -2.24
C SER A 62 10.10 2.11 -2.51
N SER A 63 9.58 3.26 -2.94
CA SER A 63 10.36 4.49 -3.11
C SER A 63 10.72 5.11 -1.75
N GLY A 64 12.02 5.41 -1.60
CA GLY A 64 12.58 6.04 -0.41
C GLY A 64 12.67 5.14 0.83
N ASP A 65 13.37 5.64 1.84
CA ASP A 65 13.53 4.94 3.12
C ASP A 65 12.25 5.02 3.98
N ALA A 66 11.69 3.88 4.36
CA ALA A 66 10.54 3.78 5.25
C ALA A 66 10.75 4.50 6.59
N ALA A 67 11.98 4.51 7.13
CA ALA A 67 12.30 5.21 8.37
C ALA A 67 12.21 6.75 8.24
N ARG A 68 12.32 7.29 7.01
CA ARG A 68 12.11 8.70 6.70
C ARG A 68 10.68 9.00 6.26
N ARG A 69 10.09 8.08 5.48
CA ARG A 69 8.73 8.21 4.94
C ARG A 69 7.65 8.21 6.01
N LEU A 70 7.66 7.20 6.89
CA LEU A 70 6.57 7.00 7.86
C LEU A 70 6.40 8.16 8.86
N PRO A 71 7.47 8.76 9.43
CA PRO A 71 7.32 9.98 10.23
C PRO A 71 6.90 11.21 9.40
N GLY A 72 7.19 11.23 8.10
CA GLY A 72 6.84 12.32 7.20
C GLY A 72 5.37 12.32 6.77
N LEU A 73 4.74 11.15 6.67
CA LEU A 73 3.37 11.01 6.15
C LEU A 73 2.30 11.78 6.93
N PRO A 74 2.30 11.82 8.28
CA PRO A 74 1.34 12.64 9.01
C PRO A 74 1.44 14.13 8.66
N HIS A 75 2.67 14.65 8.48
CA HIS A 75 2.88 16.04 8.07
C HIS A 75 2.34 16.31 6.66
N TRP A 76 2.49 15.35 5.75
CA TRP A 76 1.91 15.41 4.41
C TRP A 76 0.38 15.40 4.46
N HIS A 77 -0.21 14.51 5.26
CA HIS A 77 -1.65 14.47 5.48
C HIS A 77 -2.20 15.80 5.99
N ASP A 78 -1.61 16.33 7.06
CA ASP A 78 -2.11 17.55 7.70
C ASP A 78 -1.92 18.77 6.81
N ALA A 79 -0.80 18.87 6.09
CA ALA A 79 -0.56 19.96 5.15
C ALA A 79 -1.57 19.95 4.00
N LEU A 80 -1.84 18.78 3.40
CA LEU A 80 -2.82 18.64 2.33
C LEU A 80 -4.24 18.92 2.84
N LEU A 81 -4.60 18.46 4.04
CA LEU A 81 -5.89 18.80 4.65
C LEU A 81 -6.04 20.31 4.90
N ALA A 82 -4.95 21.01 5.19
CA ALA A 82 -4.90 22.47 5.27
C ALA A 82 -4.88 23.17 3.90
N GLY A 83 -4.77 22.40 2.80
CA GLY A 83 -4.68 22.89 1.44
C GLY A 83 -3.33 23.51 1.11
N SER A 84 -2.25 22.88 1.57
CA SER A 84 -0.87 23.35 1.45
C SER A 84 0.12 22.19 1.23
N LEU A 85 1.35 22.50 0.85
CA LEU A 85 2.44 21.53 0.82
C LEU A 85 3.20 21.55 2.14
N PRO A 86 3.68 20.39 2.64
CA PRO A 86 4.57 20.36 3.80
C PRO A 86 5.95 20.94 3.44
N ASP A 87 6.78 21.17 4.45
CA ASP A 87 8.16 21.64 4.27
C ASP A 87 8.92 20.78 3.21
N PRO A 88 9.74 21.37 2.33
CA PRO A 88 10.51 20.63 1.30
C PRO A 88 11.37 19.48 1.85
N SER A 89 11.86 19.59 3.09
CA SER A 89 12.62 18.53 3.75
C SER A 89 11.78 17.28 4.07
N ARG A 90 10.45 17.38 4.00
CA ARG A 90 9.53 16.24 4.07
C ARG A 90 9.44 15.60 2.69
N ASP A 91 10.49 14.85 2.36
CA ASP A 91 10.69 14.22 1.06
C ASP A 91 10.20 12.77 0.94
N LEU A 92 9.49 12.28 1.97
CA LEU A 92 9.03 10.89 2.04
C LEU A 92 10.15 9.85 1.86
N GLY A 93 11.41 10.24 2.15
CA GLY A 93 12.57 9.37 1.98
C GLY A 93 13.13 9.31 0.55
N ASP A 94 12.54 10.03 -0.40
CA ASP A 94 12.96 10.11 -1.81
C ASP A 94 12.92 11.57 -2.32
N PRO A 95 13.98 12.36 -2.07
CA PRO A 95 13.99 13.80 -2.39
C PRO A 95 13.76 14.10 -3.86
N GLU A 96 14.35 13.34 -4.77
CA GLU A 96 14.22 13.58 -6.20
C GLU A 96 12.78 13.36 -6.68
N ALA A 97 12.20 12.21 -6.35
CA ALA A 97 10.87 11.83 -6.81
C ALA A 97 9.78 12.70 -6.14
N THR A 98 9.88 12.93 -4.83
CA THR A 98 8.90 13.75 -4.10
C THR A 98 8.97 15.21 -4.52
N GLN A 99 10.16 15.75 -4.78
CA GLN A 99 10.29 17.12 -5.30
C GLN A 99 9.68 17.26 -6.69
N ALA A 100 9.78 16.24 -7.53
CA ALA A 100 9.17 16.23 -8.86
C ALA A 100 7.63 16.26 -8.83
N LEU A 101 7.00 15.67 -7.81
CA LEU A 101 5.53 15.65 -7.68
C LEU A 101 4.94 16.96 -7.14
N ARG A 102 5.70 17.73 -6.34
CA ARG A 102 5.22 18.96 -5.68
C ARG A 102 4.63 20.01 -6.64
N PRO A 103 5.26 20.36 -7.77
CA PRO A 103 4.67 21.29 -8.73
C PRO A 103 3.34 20.79 -9.31
N LEU A 104 3.20 19.47 -9.52
CA LEU A 104 1.97 18.89 -10.07
C LEU A 104 0.78 19.05 -9.14
N LEU A 105 1.00 18.97 -7.82
CA LEU A 105 -0.06 19.19 -6.83
C LEU A 105 -0.64 20.61 -6.90
N ALA A 106 0.20 21.59 -7.27
CA ALA A 106 -0.24 22.96 -7.52
C ALA A 106 -0.85 23.12 -8.92
N GLU A 107 -0.19 22.60 -9.96
CA GLU A 107 -0.66 22.63 -11.36
C GLU A 107 -2.08 22.04 -11.52
N LEU A 108 -2.38 20.99 -10.76
CA LEU A 108 -3.64 20.26 -10.82
C LEU A 108 -4.68 20.74 -9.78
N ASP A 109 -4.42 21.85 -9.09
CA ASP A 109 -5.27 22.42 -8.03
C ASP A 109 -5.62 21.44 -6.88
N LEU A 110 -4.81 20.40 -6.69
CA LEU A 110 -5.06 19.37 -5.67
C LEU A 110 -5.00 19.94 -4.25
N LEU A 111 -4.22 21.01 -4.02
CA LEU A 111 -4.18 21.71 -2.74
C LEU A 111 -5.51 22.40 -2.41
N ALA A 112 -6.20 22.94 -3.41
CA ALA A 112 -7.52 23.52 -3.21
C ALA A 112 -8.55 22.41 -2.95
N LEU A 113 -8.49 21.32 -3.73
CA LEU A 113 -9.40 20.18 -3.63
C LEU A 113 -9.31 19.44 -2.28
N THR A 114 -8.13 19.34 -1.70
CA THR A 114 -7.90 18.62 -0.43
C THR A 114 -8.29 19.42 0.81
N ARG A 115 -8.45 20.74 0.69
CA ARG A 115 -8.75 21.64 1.81
C ARG A 115 -10.00 21.19 2.57
N GLN A 116 -9.80 20.80 3.83
CA GLN A 116 -10.81 20.28 4.75
C GLN A 116 -11.53 18.99 4.29
N SER A 117 -11.07 18.36 3.20
CA SER A 117 -11.64 17.11 2.69
C SER A 117 -10.76 15.93 3.08
N GLN A 118 -11.17 15.26 4.16
CA GLN A 118 -10.53 14.02 4.61
C GLN A 118 -10.49 12.93 3.52
N PRO A 119 -11.59 12.66 2.77
CA PRO A 119 -11.56 11.65 1.70
C PRO A 119 -10.60 12.02 0.57
N LEU A 120 -10.63 13.27 0.08
CA LEU A 120 -9.76 13.69 -1.02
C LEU A 120 -8.29 13.76 -0.58
N THR A 121 -8.02 14.18 0.66
CA THR A 121 -6.66 14.15 1.23
C THR A 121 -6.09 12.74 1.22
N ARG A 122 -6.90 11.74 1.64
CA ARG A 122 -6.48 10.33 1.58
C ARG A 122 -6.27 9.87 0.14
N GLN A 123 -7.20 10.15 -0.76
CA GLN A 123 -7.10 9.74 -2.16
C GLN A 123 -5.84 10.32 -2.84
N VAL A 124 -5.56 11.61 -2.61
CA VAL A 124 -4.34 12.25 -3.12
C VAL A 124 -3.09 11.58 -2.55
N LEU A 125 -3.03 11.31 -1.25
CA LEU A 125 -1.88 10.61 -0.65
C LEU A 125 -1.71 9.18 -1.16
N GLN A 126 -2.80 8.44 -1.34
CA GLN A 126 -2.76 7.09 -1.93
C GLN A 126 -2.22 7.15 -3.36
N SER A 127 -2.71 8.09 -4.16
CA SER A 127 -2.22 8.31 -5.53
C SER A 127 -0.73 8.67 -5.54
N LEU A 128 -0.28 9.58 -4.67
CA LEU A 128 1.14 9.94 -4.56
C LEU A 128 2.00 8.72 -4.21
N LEU A 129 1.63 7.97 -3.17
CA LEU A 129 2.38 6.79 -2.72
C LEU A 129 2.41 5.70 -3.78
N TRP A 130 1.32 5.54 -4.53
CA TRP A 130 1.26 4.59 -5.64
C TRP A 130 2.19 4.96 -6.79
N HIS A 131 2.18 6.22 -7.20
CA HIS A 131 3.05 6.68 -8.27
C HIS A 131 4.53 6.62 -7.86
N LEU A 132 4.86 6.97 -6.62
CA LEU A 132 6.20 6.77 -6.06
C LEU A 132 6.62 5.30 -6.07
N ASP A 133 5.72 4.39 -5.68
CA ASP A 133 5.98 2.95 -5.69
C ASP A 133 6.31 2.42 -7.09
N SER A 134 5.65 2.94 -8.13
CA SER A 134 5.89 2.53 -9.53
C SER A 134 7.32 2.76 -10.04
N LEU A 135 8.14 3.54 -9.31
CA LEU A 135 9.56 3.71 -9.65
C LEU A 135 10.38 2.43 -9.49
N ILE A 136 9.90 1.44 -8.73
CA ILE A 136 10.55 0.12 -8.63
C ILE A 136 10.52 -0.64 -9.94
N ASP A 137 9.53 -0.39 -10.79
CA ASP A 137 9.35 -1.06 -12.09
C ASP A 137 10.29 -0.52 -13.18
N ARG A 138 11.18 0.41 -12.84
CA ARG A 138 12.16 0.99 -13.76
C ARG A 138 13.10 -0.09 -14.32
N PRO A 139 13.22 -0.24 -15.66
CA PRO A 139 14.24 -1.08 -16.28
C PRO A 139 15.66 -0.66 -15.89
N MET A 140 16.60 -1.60 -15.83
CA MET A 140 17.97 -1.31 -15.38
C MET A 140 18.68 -0.27 -16.28
N GLU A 141 18.39 -0.29 -17.57
CA GLU A 141 18.98 0.58 -18.60
C GLU A 141 18.39 2.00 -18.57
N GLU A 142 17.26 2.19 -17.89
CA GLU A 142 16.59 3.48 -17.84
C GLU A 142 17.19 4.41 -16.75
N PRO A 143 17.61 5.63 -17.12
CA PRO A 143 17.99 6.64 -16.15
C PRO A 143 16.85 6.95 -15.16
N ARG A 144 17.18 7.05 -13.87
CA ARG A 144 16.18 7.33 -12.80
C ARG A 144 15.34 8.57 -13.08
N MET A 145 15.95 9.62 -13.64
CA MET A 145 15.25 10.85 -14.04
C MET A 145 14.20 10.61 -15.13
N ALA A 146 14.45 9.71 -16.09
CA ALA A 146 13.46 9.36 -17.10
C ALA A 146 12.26 8.62 -16.48
N ALA A 147 12.51 7.72 -15.52
CA ALA A 147 11.44 7.06 -14.78
C ALA A 147 10.60 8.04 -13.95
N ILE A 148 11.24 9.03 -13.30
CA ILE A 148 10.53 10.11 -12.58
C ILE A 148 9.71 10.97 -13.53
N ALA A 149 10.23 11.33 -14.70
CA ALA A 149 9.48 12.06 -15.71
C ALA A 149 8.25 11.26 -16.19
N ARG A 150 8.41 9.95 -16.43
CA ARG A 150 7.29 9.06 -16.76
C ARG A 150 6.26 9.00 -15.64
N MET A 151 6.70 8.87 -14.38
CA MET A 151 5.83 8.87 -13.21
C MET A 151 5.01 10.17 -13.12
N GLN A 152 5.63 11.33 -13.37
CA GLN A 152 4.93 12.62 -13.42
C GLN A 152 3.84 12.66 -14.49
N THR A 153 4.15 12.18 -15.70
CA THR A 153 3.16 12.09 -16.79
C THR A 153 1.98 11.21 -16.40
N ARG A 154 2.23 10.00 -15.87
CA ARG A 154 1.18 9.09 -15.42
C ARG A 154 0.34 9.68 -14.28
N PHE A 155 0.98 10.41 -13.36
CA PHE A 155 0.26 11.09 -12.29
C PHE A 155 -0.72 12.11 -12.86
N ARG A 156 -0.27 12.96 -13.81
CA ARG A 156 -1.14 13.93 -14.48
C ARG A 156 -2.31 13.25 -15.20
N GLU A 157 -2.02 12.24 -16.02
CA GLU A 157 -3.03 11.46 -16.75
C GLU A 157 -4.09 10.85 -15.81
N SER A 158 -3.66 10.33 -14.65
CA SER A 158 -4.58 9.74 -13.67
C SER A 158 -5.57 10.75 -13.08
N TRP A 159 -5.17 12.03 -12.99
CA TRP A 159 -6.02 13.11 -12.47
C TRP A 159 -6.86 13.78 -13.54
N ASP A 160 -6.41 13.79 -14.80
CA ASP A 160 -7.25 14.25 -15.92
C ASP A 160 -8.47 13.34 -16.12
N VAL A 161 -8.28 12.01 -16.04
CA VAL A 161 -9.39 11.05 -16.09
C VAL A 161 -10.37 11.27 -14.92
N GLN A 162 -9.83 11.49 -13.72
CA GLN A 162 -10.67 11.77 -12.55
C GLN A 162 -11.45 13.08 -12.71
N ARG A 163 -10.83 14.15 -13.22
CA ARG A 163 -11.48 15.45 -13.47
C ARG A 163 -12.58 15.33 -14.51
N GLN A 164 -12.37 14.58 -15.60
CA GLN A 164 -13.40 14.32 -16.61
C GLN A 164 -14.62 13.62 -16.02
N GLY A 165 -14.42 12.63 -15.14
CA GLY A 165 -15.53 11.99 -14.43
C GLY A 165 -16.35 12.98 -13.58
N TRP A 166 -15.70 13.97 -12.96
CA TRP A 166 -16.41 15.03 -12.23
C TRP A 166 -17.16 15.99 -13.15
N ASP A 167 -16.58 16.38 -14.28
CA ASP A 167 -17.24 17.25 -15.26
C ASP A 167 -18.49 16.57 -15.84
N GLU A 168 -18.42 15.26 -16.11
CA GLU A 168 -19.57 14.46 -16.57
C GLU A 168 -20.68 14.38 -15.52
N VAL A 169 -20.33 14.09 -14.26
CA VAL A 169 -21.29 14.07 -13.15
C VAL A 169 -21.89 15.46 -12.91
N GLN A 170 -21.09 16.52 -13.01
CA GLN A 170 -21.56 17.88 -12.87
C GLN A 170 -22.48 18.29 -14.02
N ALA A 171 -22.15 17.95 -15.27
CA ALA A 171 -23.02 18.16 -16.41
C ALA A 171 -24.35 17.41 -16.26
N LEU A 172 -24.30 16.19 -15.74
CA LEU A 172 -25.48 15.39 -15.46
C LEU A 172 -26.32 16.01 -14.33
N LEU A 173 -25.71 16.50 -13.26
CA LEU A 173 -26.40 17.25 -12.20
C LEU A 173 -26.99 18.58 -12.70
N GLN A 174 -26.27 19.32 -13.54
CA GLN A 174 -26.76 20.55 -14.16
C GLN A 174 -27.92 20.28 -15.12
N SER A 175 -27.92 19.12 -15.81
CA SER A 175 -29.02 18.69 -16.67
C SER A 175 -30.31 18.39 -15.89
N LEU A 176 -30.21 18.10 -14.59
CA LEU A 176 -31.38 17.93 -13.72
C LEU A 176 -32.09 19.26 -13.39
N GLY A 177 -31.46 20.42 -13.66
CA GLY A 177 -32.04 21.75 -13.44
C GLY A 177 -31.75 22.34 -12.05
N ASP A 178 -32.40 23.47 -11.74
CA ASP A 178 -32.20 24.20 -10.47
C ASP A 178 -32.81 23.41 -9.29
N LEU A 179 -31.94 22.70 -8.55
CA LEU A 179 -32.27 21.85 -7.41
C LEU A 179 -33.05 22.58 -6.31
N ALA A 180 -33.00 23.91 -6.26
CA ALA A 180 -33.75 24.73 -5.30
C ALA A 180 -35.27 24.75 -5.55
N HIS A 181 -35.74 24.37 -6.75
CA HIS A 181 -37.16 24.45 -7.15
C HIS A 181 -37.81 23.09 -7.46
N LEU A 182 -37.07 21.99 -7.34
CA LEU A 182 -37.58 20.64 -7.61
C LEU A 182 -38.38 20.12 -6.41
N ARG A 183 -39.66 19.78 -6.65
CA ARG A 183 -40.44 19.01 -5.68
C ARG A 183 -39.86 17.59 -5.60
N TRP A 184 -39.80 17.05 -4.39
CA TRP A 184 -39.20 15.74 -4.09
C TRP A 184 -39.68 14.60 -5.01
N ASP A 185 -40.93 14.64 -5.46
CA ASP A 185 -41.51 13.64 -6.37
C ASP A 185 -40.90 13.70 -7.79
N ASP A 186 -40.58 14.90 -8.28
CA ASP A 186 -39.92 15.10 -9.59
C ASP A 186 -38.45 14.68 -9.52
N LEU A 187 -37.79 14.93 -8.38
CA LEU A 187 -36.41 14.51 -8.13
C LEU A 187 -36.31 12.97 -8.05
N ALA A 188 -37.23 12.31 -7.36
CA ALA A 188 -37.28 10.85 -7.26
C ALA A 188 -37.51 10.17 -8.62
N GLY A 189 -38.38 10.75 -9.47
CA GLY A 189 -38.63 10.25 -10.82
C GLY A 189 -37.42 10.39 -11.74
N GLN A 190 -36.63 11.46 -11.61
CA GLN A 190 -35.41 11.65 -12.40
C GLN A 190 -34.23 10.79 -11.91
N LEU A 191 -34.08 10.59 -10.60
CA LEU A 191 -33.06 9.70 -10.01
C LEU A 191 -33.33 8.21 -10.26
N SER A 192 -34.59 7.82 -10.50
CA SER A 192 -34.95 6.44 -10.90
C SER A 192 -34.66 6.11 -12.36
N ARG A 193 -34.22 7.09 -13.17
CA ARG A 193 -33.88 6.84 -14.57
C ARG A 193 -32.61 6.01 -14.66
N ARG A 194 -32.59 5.15 -15.69
CA ARG A 194 -31.56 4.13 -15.94
C ARG A 194 -30.13 4.68 -15.98
N GLU A 195 -29.97 5.96 -16.31
CA GLU A 195 -28.70 6.70 -16.37
C GLU A 195 -28.05 6.89 -14.99
N TRP A 196 -28.85 7.16 -13.94
CA TRP A 196 -28.36 7.30 -12.56
C TRP A 196 -28.01 5.95 -11.91
N GLN A 197 -28.72 4.88 -12.28
CA GLN A 197 -28.37 3.51 -11.87
C GLN A 197 -27.05 3.06 -12.51
N GLU A 198 -26.76 3.48 -13.74
CA GLU A 198 -25.50 3.18 -14.42
C GLU A 198 -24.34 4.01 -13.84
N ALA A 199 -24.55 5.31 -13.56
CA ALA A 199 -23.56 6.15 -12.89
C ALA A 199 -23.20 5.63 -11.48
N ARG A 200 -24.18 5.09 -10.74
CA ARG A 200 -23.95 4.46 -9.43
C ARG A 200 -23.18 3.14 -9.51
N ARG A 201 -23.38 2.36 -10.58
CA ARG A 201 -22.61 1.13 -10.84
C ARG A 201 -21.15 1.42 -11.21
N ILE A 202 -20.89 2.52 -11.92
CA ILE A 202 -19.52 2.93 -12.30
C ILE A 202 -18.74 3.47 -11.09
N GLY A 203 -19.42 3.95 -10.04
CA GLY A 203 -18.81 4.47 -8.82
C GLY A 203 -18.58 3.46 -7.67
N GLU A 204 -19.02 2.20 -7.81
CA GLU A 204 -18.70 1.08 -6.88
C GLU A 204 -17.47 0.30 -7.35
#